data_AF-A0A316S436-F1
#
_entry.id   AF-A0A316S436-F1
#
_cell.length_a   1.000
_cell.length_b   1.000
_cell.length_c   1.000
_cell.angle_alpha   90.00
_cell.angle_beta   90.00
_cell.angle_gamma   90.00
#
_symmetry.space_group_name_H-M   'P 1'
#
loop_
_entity.id
_entity.type
_entity.pdbx_description
1 polymer ?
#
loop_
_entity_poly.entity_id
_entity_poly.type
_entity_poly.pdbx_seq_one_letter_code
_entity_poly.pdbx_strand_id
1 'polypeptide(L)'
;MNQEYLKGIHSEMCGKDAVIFQATENNIIRFLKNSQSAERSEIRTLDGKRFLTTIKGKWIDICPDRMYLEEKLKPLLQAVKEGKKSLIPLKQVETEKLEGYCPPMPDWNYFFWSGYSDEDYDNFRKQEEPKMVFYEAFGEKFPIQLMIKGYSTTGNLEVEMVNWKYRYPSPWAALTVDLHEVCEKDCSYVDTNHHGRKILSWILESGLGEMTGEISRNGYCTYEMVHFNPERLKYFDPEGYRRYETNYEEIHRTA
;
A
#
# COMPACT_ATOMS: atom_id res chain seq x y z
N MET A 1 0.14 -14.72 -13.90
CA MET A 1 0.97 -13.60 -14.36
C MET A 1 0.76 -13.36 -15.84
N ASN A 2 0.33 -12.15 -16.18
CA ASN A 2 0.01 -11.71 -17.54
C ASN A 2 1.08 -10.82 -18.21
N GLN A 3 2.24 -10.64 -17.58
CA GLN A 3 3.33 -9.83 -18.14
C GLN A 3 4.21 -10.65 -19.06
N GLU A 4 4.76 -10.01 -20.10
CA GLU A 4 5.80 -10.59 -20.93
C GLU A 4 7.21 -10.28 -20.38
N TYR A 5 7.38 -9.08 -19.82
CA TYR A 5 8.65 -8.57 -19.29
C TYR A 5 8.49 -8.02 -17.87
N LEU A 6 9.55 -8.18 -17.08
CA LEU A 6 9.69 -7.63 -15.74
C LEU A 6 11.04 -6.93 -15.62
N LYS A 7 11.15 -6.03 -14.66
CA LYS A 7 12.43 -5.45 -14.24
C LYS A 7 12.71 -5.77 -12.78
N GLY A 8 13.95 -6.16 -12.52
CA GLY A 8 14.48 -6.42 -11.19
C GLY A 8 15.40 -5.29 -10.74
N ILE A 9 15.25 -4.87 -9.49
CA ILE A 9 16.04 -3.81 -8.85
C ILE A 9 16.53 -4.35 -7.50
N HIS A 10 17.79 -4.09 -7.13
CA HIS A 10 18.29 -4.42 -5.79
C HIS A 10 19.21 -3.35 -5.23
N SER A 11 19.34 -3.29 -3.90
CA SER A 11 20.00 -2.19 -3.18
C SER A 11 21.47 -1.96 -3.57
N GLU A 12 22.19 -3.02 -3.95
CA GLU A 12 23.58 -2.93 -4.40
C GLU A 12 23.74 -2.29 -5.80
N MET A 13 22.64 -2.04 -6.52
CA MET A 13 22.72 -1.44 -7.87
C MET A 13 23.18 0.02 -7.86
N CYS A 14 23.25 0.73 -6.71
CA CYS A 14 23.84 2.07 -6.57
C CYS A 14 23.54 3.07 -7.73
N GLY A 15 22.30 3.10 -8.23
CA GLY A 15 21.89 3.99 -9.33
C GLY A 15 22.09 3.45 -10.76
N LYS A 16 22.48 2.17 -10.93
CA LYS A 16 22.49 1.48 -12.23
C LYS A 16 21.08 1.14 -12.73
N ASP A 17 20.97 0.94 -14.04
CA ASP A 17 19.74 0.55 -14.71
C ASP A 17 19.18 -0.78 -14.16
N ALA A 18 17.86 -0.86 -14.08
CA ALA A 18 17.16 -2.07 -13.67
C ALA A 18 17.47 -3.22 -14.63
N VAL A 19 17.57 -4.45 -14.11
CA VAL A 19 17.78 -5.64 -14.97
C VAL A 19 16.44 -6.05 -15.56
N ILE A 20 16.27 -5.89 -16.86
CA ILE A 20 15.04 -6.26 -17.57
C ILE A 20 15.16 -7.68 -18.10
N PHE A 21 14.13 -8.49 -17.91
CA PHE A 21 14.10 -9.89 -18.34
C PHE A 21 12.68 -10.36 -18.68
N GLN A 22 12.60 -11.42 -19.49
CA GLN A 22 11.32 -12.07 -19.79
C GLN A 22 10.70 -12.67 -18.52
N ALA A 23 9.41 -12.46 -18.31
CA ALA A 23 8.63 -12.84 -17.12
C ALA A 23 8.39 -14.36 -17.01
N THR A 24 9.47 -15.14 -16.86
CA THR A 24 9.43 -16.60 -16.67
C THR A 24 9.82 -16.96 -15.24
N GLU A 25 9.35 -18.10 -14.73
CA GLU A 25 9.71 -18.60 -13.40
C GLU A 25 11.22 -18.78 -13.25
N ASN A 26 11.90 -19.28 -14.30
CA ASN A 26 13.36 -19.41 -14.30
C ASN A 26 14.04 -18.04 -14.13
N ASN A 27 13.65 -17.03 -14.91
CA ASN A 27 14.28 -15.71 -14.84
C ASN A 27 14.00 -15.02 -13.52
N ILE A 28 12.77 -15.11 -13.01
CA ILE A 28 12.39 -14.58 -11.69
C ILE A 28 13.31 -15.19 -10.62
N ILE A 29 13.35 -16.52 -10.51
CA ILE A 29 14.16 -17.20 -9.49
C ILE A 29 15.66 -16.98 -9.71
N ARG A 30 16.11 -16.87 -10.97
CA ARG A 30 17.51 -16.55 -11.27
C ARG A 30 17.89 -15.15 -10.83
N PHE A 31 17.04 -14.15 -11.05
CA PHE A 31 17.24 -12.80 -10.53
C PHE A 31 17.34 -12.83 -9.01
N LEU A 32 16.38 -13.48 -8.32
CA LEU A 32 16.38 -13.60 -6.86
C LEU A 32 17.64 -14.30 -6.32
N LYS A 33 18.15 -15.31 -7.03
CA LYS A 33 19.41 -15.98 -6.69
C LYS A 33 20.60 -15.04 -6.82
N ASN A 34 20.63 -14.23 -7.88
CA ASN A 34 21.71 -13.28 -8.12
C ASN A 34 21.71 -12.11 -7.12
N SER A 35 20.56 -11.78 -6.53
CA SER A 35 20.40 -10.64 -5.62
C SER A 35 20.33 -11.03 -4.13
N GLN A 36 20.78 -12.23 -3.75
CA GLN A 36 20.68 -12.73 -2.36
C GLN A 36 21.48 -11.95 -1.33
N SER A 37 22.59 -11.33 -1.74
CA SER A 37 23.43 -10.51 -0.86
C SER A 37 22.82 -9.14 -0.59
N ALA A 38 21.92 -8.67 -1.46
CA ALA A 38 21.33 -7.35 -1.36
C ALA A 38 20.42 -7.26 -0.13
N GLU A 39 20.48 -6.11 0.54
CA GLU A 39 19.62 -5.80 1.69
C GLU A 39 18.14 -5.85 1.33
N ARG A 40 17.80 -5.35 0.12
CA ARG A 40 16.46 -5.40 -0.45
C ARG A 40 16.51 -5.57 -1.95
N SER A 41 15.62 -6.39 -2.48
CA SER A 41 15.35 -6.46 -3.93
C SER A 41 13.86 -6.40 -4.21
N GLU A 42 13.52 -6.00 -5.42
CA GLU A 42 12.14 -5.92 -5.89
C GLU A 42 12.06 -6.34 -7.35
N ILE A 43 10.99 -7.05 -7.70
CA ILE A 43 10.62 -7.29 -9.10
C ILE A 43 9.33 -6.51 -9.37
N ARG A 44 9.29 -5.79 -10.48
CA ARG A 44 8.18 -4.93 -10.88
C ARG A 44 7.91 -5.06 -12.38
N THR A 45 6.74 -4.61 -12.83
CA THR A 45 6.49 -4.32 -14.25
C THR A 45 7.41 -3.20 -14.74
N LEU A 46 7.52 -3.04 -16.07
CA LEU A 46 8.36 -1.98 -16.65
C LEU A 46 7.89 -0.57 -16.28
N ASP A 47 6.58 -0.38 -16.10
CA ASP A 47 5.97 0.88 -15.62
C ASP A 47 5.92 0.99 -14.08
N GLY A 48 6.57 0.07 -13.36
CA GLY A 48 6.88 0.23 -11.94
C GLY A 48 5.87 -0.34 -10.95
N LYS A 49 4.84 -1.06 -11.41
CA LYS A 49 3.88 -1.78 -10.55
C LYS A 49 4.57 -2.99 -9.93
N ARG A 50 4.62 -3.01 -8.60
CA ARG A 50 5.42 -3.99 -7.84
C ARG A 50 4.78 -5.38 -7.90
N PHE A 51 5.59 -6.41 -8.13
CA PHE A 51 5.17 -7.82 -8.15
C PHE A 51 5.58 -8.55 -6.87
N LEU A 52 6.85 -8.49 -6.49
CA LEU A 52 7.32 -9.09 -5.24
C LEU A 52 8.52 -8.34 -4.66
N THR A 53 8.79 -8.58 -3.38
CA THR A 53 9.97 -8.06 -2.67
C THR A 53 10.80 -9.19 -2.08
N THR A 54 12.07 -8.88 -1.84
CA THR A 54 12.98 -9.70 -1.03
C THR A 54 13.68 -8.81 -0.01
N ILE A 55 14.08 -9.44 1.09
CA ILE A 55 15.00 -8.89 2.08
C ILE A 55 16.17 -9.86 2.23
N LYS A 56 17.30 -9.36 2.73
CA LYS A 56 18.51 -10.17 2.95
C LYS A 56 18.20 -11.51 3.63
N GLY A 57 18.75 -12.58 3.08
CA GLY A 57 18.56 -13.94 3.61
C GLY A 57 17.23 -14.61 3.23
N LYS A 58 16.29 -13.90 2.59
CA LYS A 58 15.05 -14.49 2.05
C LYS A 58 15.03 -14.39 0.52
N TRP A 59 14.62 -15.48 -0.13
CA TRP A 59 14.42 -15.50 -1.59
C TRP A 59 13.19 -14.71 -2.02
N ILE A 60 12.12 -14.77 -1.24
CA ILE A 60 10.88 -14.00 -1.42
C ILE A 60 10.43 -13.61 -0.01
N ASP A 61 10.14 -12.33 0.16
CA ASP A 61 9.60 -11.79 1.41
C ASP A 61 8.08 -11.60 1.28
N ILE A 62 7.64 -10.82 0.29
CA ILE A 62 6.22 -10.57 0.01
C ILE A 62 5.95 -10.77 -1.47
N CYS A 63 4.88 -11.52 -1.79
CA CYS A 63 4.33 -11.65 -3.14
C CYS A 63 2.79 -11.67 -3.02
N PRO A 64 2.09 -10.59 -3.42
CA PRO A 64 0.63 -10.53 -3.33
C PRO A 64 -0.08 -11.60 -4.17
N ASP A 65 0.52 -12.00 -5.30
CA ASP A 65 0.01 -13.13 -6.12
C ASP A 65 0.28 -14.47 -5.44
N ARG A 66 -0.59 -14.84 -4.49
CA ARG A 66 -0.45 -16.09 -3.73
C ARG A 66 -0.54 -17.32 -4.62
N MET A 67 -1.47 -17.35 -5.58
CA MET A 67 -1.63 -18.48 -6.47
C MET A 67 -0.38 -18.71 -7.32
N TYR A 68 0.16 -17.67 -7.95
CA TYR A 68 1.38 -17.79 -8.73
C TYR A 68 2.60 -18.15 -7.86
N LEU A 69 2.68 -17.59 -6.63
CA LEU A 69 3.71 -17.96 -5.68
C LEU A 69 3.68 -19.46 -5.35
N GLU A 70 2.51 -19.99 -4.94
CA GLU A 70 2.37 -21.39 -4.53
C GLU A 70 2.54 -22.37 -5.69
N GLU A 71 1.92 -22.09 -6.85
CA GLU A 71 1.84 -23.06 -7.94
C GLU A 71 3.04 -23.01 -8.88
N LYS A 72 3.67 -21.84 -9.04
CA LYS A 72 4.72 -21.62 -10.05
C LYS A 72 6.09 -21.41 -9.42
N LEU A 73 6.21 -20.47 -8.50
CA LEU A 73 7.51 -20.07 -7.95
C LEU A 73 8.03 -21.03 -6.89
N LYS A 74 7.23 -21.38 -5.88
CA LYS A 74 7.66 -22.24 -4.76
C LYS A 74 8.17 -23.62 -5.19
N PRO A 75 7.52 -24.35 -6.12
CA PRO A 75 7.99 -25.68 -6.52
C PRO A 75 9.35 -25.61 -7.21
N LEU A 76 9.56 -24.64 -8.10
CA LEU A 76 10.84 -24.45 -8.77
C LEU A 76 11.91 -23.97 -7.78
N LEU A 77 11.56 -23.04 -6.89
CA LEU A 77 12.45 -22.52 -5.86
C LEU A 77 12.96 -23.64 -4.94
N GLN A 78 12.07 -24.53 -4.51
CA GLN A 78 12.42 -25.67 -3.66
C GLN A 78 13.36 -26.64 -4.39
N ALA A 79 13.04 -27.00 -5.65
CA ALA A 79 13.88 -27.87 -6.45
C ALA A 79 15.30 -27.29 -6.69
N VAL A 80 15.42 -25.96 -6.83
CA VAL A 80 16.71 -25.28 -6.95
C VAL A 80 17.49 -25.30 -5.64
N LYS A 81 16.83 -25.05 -4.50
CA LYS A 81 17.45 -25.11 -3.17
C LYS A 81 17.96 -26.51 -2.84
N GLU A 82 17.24 -27.54 -3.27
CA GLU A 82 17.62 -28.95 -3.09
C GLU A 82 18.65 -29.45 -4.13
N GLY A 83 19.07 -28.60 -5.07
CA GLY A 83 19.98 -28.98 -6.15
C GLY A 83 19.37 -29.92 -7.21
N LYS A 84 18.07 -30.21 -7.15
CA LYS A 84 17.34 -31.07 -8.09
C LYS A 84 17.11 -30.42 -9.44
N LYS A 85 17.13 -29.08 -9.52
CA LYS A 85 17.04 -28.31 -10.76
C LYS A 85 18.12 -27.25 -10.83
N SER A 86 18.74 -27.13 -12.01
CA SER A 86 19.67 -26.03 -12.32
C SER A 86 18.94 -24.92 -13.07
N LEU A 87 19.19 -23.67 -12.68
CA LEU A 87 18.65 -22.49 -13.37
C LEU A 87 19.46 -22.17 -14.61
N ILE A 88 18.77 -21.88 -15.70
CA ILE A 88 19.37 -21.29 -16.90
C ILE A 88 19.83 -19.86 -16.57
N PRO A 89 20.94 -19.35 -17.17
CA PRO A 89 21.35 -17.95 -17.02
C PRO A 89 20.21 -16.97 -17.30
N LEU A 90 20.22 -15.84 -16.57
CA LEU A 90 19.19 -14.81 -16.69
C LEU A 90 19.22 -14.23 -18.11
N LYS A 91 18.12 -14.36 -18.84
CA LYS A 91 17.97 -13.79 -20.18
C LYS A 91 17.56 -12.33 -20.06
N GLN A 92 18.55 -11.44 -20.09
CA GLN A 92 18.31 -10.01 -20.09
C GLN A 92 17.77 -9.54 -21.45
N VAL A 93 16.94 -8.51 -21.43
CA VAL A 93 16.35 -7.91 -22.62
C VAL A 93 16.84 -6.47 -22.71
N GLU A 94 17.44 -6.13 -23.85
CA GLU A 94 17.91 -4.78 -24.15
C GLU A 94 16.73 -3.82 -24.31
N THR A 95 16.90 -2.57 -23.87
CA THR A 95 15.83 -1.56 -23.83
C THR A 95 15.28 -1.25 -25.21
N GLU A 96 16.10 -1.30 -26.26
CA GLU A 96 15.70 -1.04 -27.65
C GLU A 96 14.68 -2.05 -28.16
N LYS A 97 14.68 -3.28 -27.61
CA LYS A 97 13.70 -4.31 -27.99
C LYS A 97 12.32 -4.11 -27.35
N LEU A 98 12.21 -3.14 -26.45
CA LEU A 98 11.00 -2.84 -25.70
C LEU A 98 10.30 -1.60 -26.25
N GLU A 99 10.78 -1.03 -27.37
CA GLU A 99 10.14 0.11 -28.02
C GLU A 99 8.68 -0.22 -28.36
N GLY A 100 7.76 0.61 -27.87
CA GLY A 100 6.32 0.42 -28.05
C GLY A 100 5.67 -0.62 -27.14
N TYR A 101 6.41 -1.34 -26.29
CA TYR A 101 5.81 -2.27 -25.33
C TYR A 101 5.09 -1.50 -24.22
N CYS A 102 3.79 -1.76 -24.07
CA CYS A 102 2.96 -1.25 -22.98
C CYS A 102 2.59 -2.42 -22.04
N PRO A 103 3.13 -2.46 -20.81
CA PRO A 103 2.77 -3.51 -19.85
C PRO A 103 1.25 -3.55 -19.61
N PRO A 104 0.59 -4.72 -19.71
CA PRO A 104 -0.82 -4.82 -19.38
C PRO A 104 -1.04 -4.57 -17.88
N MET A 105 -2.25 -4.17 -17.50
CA MET A 105 -2.62 -4.04 -16.08
C MET A 105 -2.35 -5.38 -15.37
N PRO A 106 -1.59 -5.41 -14.27
CA PRO A 106 -1.25 -6.64 -13.58
C PRO A 106 -2.47 -7.49 -13.19
N ASP A 107 -2.35 -8.80 -13.33
CA ASP A 107 -3.30 -9.78 -12.80
C ASP A 107 -3.11 -10.06 -11.30
N TRP A 108 -2.22 -9.33 -10.63
CA TRP A 108 -2.00 -9.35 -9.19
C TRP A 108 -2.21 -7.97 -8.56
N ASN A 109 -2.57 -7.96 -7.28
CA ASN A 109 -2.80 -6.75 -6.50
C ASN A 109 -1.49 -6.01 -6.20
N TYR A 110 -1.10 -5.09 -7.08
CA TYR A 110 0.07 -4.23 -6.83
C TYR A 110 -0.22 -3.07 -5.86
N PHE A 111 -1.49 -2.85 -5.48
CA PHE A 111 -1.91 -1.93 -4.42
C PHE A 111 -1.82 -2.53 -3.01
N PHE A 112 -1.40 -3.80 -2.88
CA PHE A 112 -1.23 -4.49 -1.61
C PHE A 112 -0.45 -3.67 -0.57
N TRP A 113 0.69 -3.09 -0.97
CA TRP A 113 1.52 -2.28 -0.07
C TRP A 113 0.91 -0.92 0.30
N SER A 114 -0.14 -0.49 -0.40
CA SER A 114 -0.95 0.68 -0.08
C SER A 114 -2.14 0.35 0.81
N GLY A 115 -2.31 -0.92 1.21
CA GLY A 115 -3.37 -1.37 2.13
C GLY A 115 -4.65 -1.84 1.46
N TYR A 116 -4.68 -1.93 0.12
CA TYR A 116 -5.84 -2.42 -0.62
C TYR A 116 -5.90 -3.95 -0.61
N SER A 117 -7.10 -4.49 -0.41
CA SER A 117 -7.38 -5.92 -0.51
C SER A 117 -7.40 -6.37 -1.98
N ASP A 118 -7.39 -7.69 -2.20
CA ASP A 118 -7.53 -8.26 -3.55
C ASP A 118 -8.90 -7.93 -4.16
N GLU A 119 -9.94 -7.86 -3.32
CA GLU A 119 -11.28 -7.43 -3.74
C GLU A 119 -11.28 -5.97 -4.20
N ASP A 120 -10.65 -5.06 -3.44
CA ASP A 120 -10.54 -3.66 -3.86
C ASP A 120 -9.80 -3.53 -5.20
N TYR A 121 -8.75 -4.32 -5.38
CA TYR A 121 -7.98 -4.33 -6.62
C TYR A 121 -8.79 -4.87 -7.80
N ASP A 122 -9.56 -5.93 -7.60
CA ASP A 122 -10.44 -6.49 -8.62
C ASP A 122 -11.57 -5.51 -8.98
N ASN A 123 -12.13 -4.80 -8.00
CA ASN A 123 -13.13 -3.74 -8.23
C ASN A 123 -12.52 -2.59 -9.03
N PHE A 124 -11.31 -2.14 -8.69
CA PHE A 124 -10.55 -1.17 -9.49
C PHE A 124 -10.33 -1.64 -10.93
N ARG A 125 -9.96 -2.91 -11.14
CA ARG A 125 -9.80 -3.48 -12.49
C ARG A 125 -11.10 -3.51 -13.28
N LYS A 126 -12.24 -3.67 -12.62
CA LYS A 126 -13.58 -3.57 -13.21
C LYS A 126 -14.07 -2.13 -13.37
N GLN A 127 -13.27 -1.14 -12.97
CA GLN A 127 -13.62 0.29 -12.96
C GLN A 127 -14.81 0.62 -12.04
N GLU A 128 -14.99 -0.17 -10.99
CA GLU A 128 -15.93 0.12 -9.91
C GLU A 128 -15.32 1.18 -8.98
N GLU A 129 -16.08 2.24 -8.70
CA GLU A 129 -15.63 3.33 -7.84
C GLU A 129 -15.85 2.98 -6.36
N PRO A 130 -14.87 3.23 -5.47
CA PRO A 130 -15.09 3.04 -4.05
C PRO A 130 -16.08 4.09 -3.52
N LYS A 131 -16.52 3.90 -2.28
CA LYS A 131 -17.27 4.94 -1.59
C LYS A 131 -16.36 6.12 -1.30
N MET A 132 -16.85 7.32 -1.60
CA MET A 132 -16.06 8.56 -1.51
C MET A 132 -16.88 9.68 -0.88
N VAL A 133 -16.16 10.63 -0.31
CA VAL A 133 -16.67 11.90 0.20
C VAL A 133 -15.94 13.04 -0.53
N PHE A 134 -16.65 14.09 -0.91
CA PHE A 134 -16.01 15.22 -1.59
C PHE A 134 -15.33 16.14 -0.58
N TYR A 135 -14.08 16.49 -0.86
CA TYR A 135 -13.31 17.48 -0.11
C TYR A 135 -12.95 18.65 -1.02
N GLU A 136 -13.15 19.89 -0.55
CA GLU A 136 -12.80 21.08 -1.32
C GLU A 136 -11.43 21.61 -0.91
N ALA A 137 -10.50 21.64 -1.86
CA ALA A 137 -9.16 22.19 -1.68
C ALA A 137 -8.74 22.94 -2.95
N PHE A 138 -7.93 23.99 -2.83
CA PHE A 138 -7.42 24.76 -3.97
C PHE A 138 -8.52 25.30 -4.93
N GLY A 139 -9.75 25.51 -4.43
CA GLY A 139 -10.89 25.94 -5.24
C GLY A 139 -11.55 24.84 -6.08
N GLU A 140 -11.21 23.57 -5.83
CA GLU A 140 -11.74 22.41 -6.54
C GLU A 140 -12.25 21.34 -5.56
N LYS A 141 -13.27 20.57 -5.98
CA LYS A 141 -13.78 19.41 -5.24
C LYS A 141 -13.09 18.13 -5.69
N PHE A 142 -12.48 17.43 -4.75
CA PHE A 142 -11.81 16.15 -4.95
C PHE A 142 -12.66 15.01 -4.37
N PRO A 143 -12.89 13.92 -5.12
CA PRO A 143 -13.49 12.72 -4.55
C PRO A 143 -12.43 11.98 -3.72
N ILE A 144 -12.66 11.90 -2.42
CA ILE A 144 -11.75 11.29 -1.45
C ILE A 144 -12.31 9.97 -0.97
N GLN A 145 -11.57 8.89 -1.19
CA GLN A 145 -11.75 7.63 -0.47
C GLN A 145 -11.05 7.75 0.90
N LEU A 146 -11.70 7.26 1.94
CA LEU A 146 -11.11 7.13 3.27
C LEU A 146 -10.62 5.70 3.45
N MET A 147 -9.35 5.55 3.84
CA MET A 147 -8.76 4.25 4.20
C MET A 147 -8.56 4.22 5.71
N ILE A 148 -9.14 3.21 6.37
CA ILE A 148 -9.16 3.11 7.83
C ILE A 148 -8.12 2.10 8.30
N LYS A 149 -7.29 2.54 9.25
CA LYS A 149 -6.19 1.78 9.84
C LYS A 149 -6.08 2.11 11.33
N GLY A 150 -5.16 1.44 12.01
CA GLY A 150 -4.72 1.83 13.36
C GLY A 150 -3.22 2.07 13.36
N TYR A 151 -2.79 3.14 14.02
CA TYR A 151 -1.37 3.42 14.20
C TYR A 151 -0.68 2.26 14.91
N SER A 152 0.48 1.83 14.40
CA SER A 152 1.14 0.61 14.87
C SER A 152 1.60 0.66 16.32
N THR A 153 1.86 1.85 16.86
CA THR A 153 2.41 2.02 18.22
C THR A 153 1.32 2.24 19.25
N THR A 154 0.39 3.17 18.99
CA THR A 154 -0.67 3.53 19.94
C THR A 154 -1.95 2.74 19.75
N GLY A 155 -2.16 2.12 18.59
CA GLY A 155 -3.44 1.52 18.22
C GLY A 155 -4.51 2.55 17.82
N ASN A 156 -4.25 3.85 18.01
CA ASN A 156 -5.18 4.94 17.71
C ASN A 156 -5.69 4.89 16.26
N LEU A 157 -6.89 5.42 16.04
CA LEU A 157 -7.50 5.49 14.72
C LEU A 157 -6.62 6.29 13.77
N GLU A 158 -6.27 5.67 12.64
CA GLU A 158 -5.63 6.29 11.50
C GLU A 158 -6.61 6.35 10.33
N VAL A 159 -6.80 7.56 9.79
CA VAL A 159 -7.60 7.78 8.58
C VAL A 159 -6.71 8.37 7.51
N GLU A 160 -6.47 7.64 6.42
CA GLU A 160 -5.79 8.16 5.23
C GLU A 160 -6.80 8.64 4.18
N MET A 161 -6.46 9.74 3.51
CA MET A 161 -7.21 10.27 2.37
C MET A 161 -6.55 9.85 1.07
N VAL A 162 -7.34 9.28 0.16
CA VAL A 162 -6.91 8.90 -1.19
C VAL A 162 -7.78 9.61 -2.22
N ASN A 163 -7.16 10.37 -3.12
CA ASN A 163 -7.83 11.07 -4.20
C ASN A 163 -8.12 10.14 -5.39
N TRP A 164 -9.35 10.21 -5.90
CA TRP A 164 -9.85 9.40 -7.01
C TRP A 164 -10.26 10.19 -8.25
N LYS A 165 -9.91 11.49 -8.33
CA LYS A 165 -10.32 12.40 -9.42
C LYS A 165 -10.13 11.82 -10.83
N TYR A 166 -9.09 11.02 -11.03
CA TYR A 166 -8.76 10.41 -12.33
C TYR A 166 -9.07 8.92 -12.41
N ARG A 167 -10.06 8.43 -11.64
CA ARG A 167 -10.43 7.00 -11.54
C ARG A 167 -9.25 6.10 -11.16
N TYR A 168 -8.29 6.67 -10.44
CA TYR A 168 -7.07 6.00 -10.01
C TYR A 168 -6.74 6.49 -8.61
N PRO A 169 -6.40 5.60 -7.66
CA PRO A 169 -6.07 5.99 -6.29
C PRO A 169 -4.72 6.72 -6.27
N SER A 170 -4.75 7.99 -5.89
CA SER A 170 -3.55 8.79 -5.63
C SER A 170 -3.51 9.18 -4.15
N PRO A 171 -2.41 8.91 -3.43
CA PRO A 171 -2.26 9.38 -2.06
C PRO A 171 -2.51 10.89 -1.97
N TRP A 172 -3.31 11.31 -0.99
CA TRP A 172 -3.55 12.72 -0.70
C TRP A 172 -2.77 13.14 0.55
N ALA A 173 -3.17 12.65 1.72
CA ALA A 173 -2.47 12.82 3.01
C ALA A 173 -3.16 11.97 4.08
N ALA A 174 -2.51 11.77 5.23
CA ALA A 174 -3.21 11.32 6.44
C ALA A 174 -4.13 12.44 6.95
N LEU A 175 -5.37 12.11 7.31
CA LEU A 175 -6.31 13.02 7.95
C LEU A 175 -6.00 13.17 9.43
N THR A 176 -5.60 12.07 10.07
CA THR A 176 -5.24 12.00 11.48
C THR A 176 -3.71 12.08 11.66
N VAL A 177 -3.28 12.36 12.88
CA VAL A 177 -1.87 12.32 13.28
C VAL A 177 -1.73 11.57 14.61
N ASP A 178 -0.72 10.71 14.72
CA ASP A 178 -0.38 10.06 15.99
C ASP A 178 0.54 10.97 16.80
N LEU A 179 0.05 11.42 17.96
CA LEU A 179 0.83 12.22 18.91
C LEU A 179 1.48 11.35 19.99
N HIS A 180 1.46 10.03 19.83
CA HIS A 180 1.97 9.04 20.78
C HIS A 180 1.25 9.04 22.15
N GLU A 181 0.08 9.68 22.21
CA GLU A 181 -0.86 9.63 23.34
C GLU A 181 -1.98 8.66 22.98
N VAL A 182 -2.35 7.75 23.89
CA VAL A 182 -3.46 6.82 23.66
C VAL A 182 -4.77 7.58 23.75
N CYS A 183 -5.59 7.49 22.70
CA CYS A 183 -6.91 8.10 22.62
C CYS A 183 -8.01 7.08 22.99
N GLU A 184 -9.17 7.57 23.40
CA GLU A 184 -10.37 6.74 23.47
C GLU A 184 -10.69 6.13 22.10
N LYS A 185 -11.40 5.00 22.07
CA LYS A 185 -11.75 4.32 20.82
C LYS A 185 -12.50 5.28 19.89
N ASP A 186 -12.16 5.24 18.61
CA ASP A 186 -12.69 6.12 17.55
C ASP A 186 -12.35 7.62 17.73
N CYS A 187 -11.56 8.00 18.73
CA CYS A 187 -11.00 9.34 18.88
C CYS A 187 -9.58 9.40 18.29
N SER A 188 -9.28 10.50 17.61
CA SER A 188 -7.91 10.77 17.11
C SER A 188 -7.71 12.26 16.86
N TYR A 189 -6.45 12.70 16.90
CA TYR A 189 -6.07 14.06 16.57
C TYR A 189 -6.03 14.27 15.05
N VAL A 190 -6.58 15.38 14.57
CA VAL A 190 -6.61 15.72 13.15
C VAL A 190 -5.38 16.52 12.74
N ASP A 191 -4.76 16.18 11.61
CA ASP A 191 -3.57 16.86 11.07
C ASP A 191 -3.91 18.23 10.45
N THR A 192 -4.27 19.18 11.30
CA THR A 192 -4.56 20.56 10.87
C THR A 192 -3.31 21.32 10.41
N ASN A 193 -2.11 20.77 10.66
CA ASN A 193 -0.86 21.34 10.16
C ASN A 193 -0.74 21.16 8.62
N HIS A 194 -1.05 19.98 8.10
CA HIS A 194 -1.01 19.74 6.64
C HIS A 194 -2.27 20.21 5.91
N HIS A 195 -3.44 20.11 6.55
CA HIS A 195 -4.72 20.43 5.89
C HIS A 195 -5.24 21.84 6.14
N GLY A 196 -4.69 22.53 7.15
CA GLY A 196 -5.28 23.75 7.69
C GLY A 196 -6.60 23.49 8.42
N ARG A 197 -7.12 24.51 9.11
CA ARG A 197 -8.30 24.35 9.99
C ARG A 197 -9.63 24.06 9.27
N LYS A 198 -9.73 24.30 7.96
CA LYS A 198 -10.95 24.00 7.19
C LYS A 198 -11.30 22.51 7.18
N ILE A 199 -10.32 21.64 7.42
CA ILE A 199 -10.55 20.20 7.50
C ILE A 199 -11.51 19.82 8.64
N LEU A 200 -11.51 20.58 9.75
CA LEU A 200 -12.38 20.34 10.88
C LEU A 200 -13.85 20.63 10.53
N SER A 201 -14.10 21.73 9.80
CA SER A 201 -15.43 22.04 9.27
C SER A 201 -15.91 20.95 8.32
N TRP A 202 -15.02 20.48 7.44
CA TRP A 202 -15.35 19.39 6.51
C TRP A 202 -15.71 18.08 7.22
N ILE A 203 -14.98 17.69 8.27
CA ILE A 203 -15.31 16.52 9.09
C ILE A 203 -16.73 16.63 9.66
N LEU A 204 -17.07 17.79 10.23
CA LEU A 204 -18.38 18.03 10.83
C LEU A 204 -19.51 18.05 9.77
N GLU A 205 -19.33 18.80 8.69
CA GLU A 205 -20.32 18.95 7.61
C GLU A 205 -20.58 17.64 6.85
N SER A 206 -19.55 16.81 6.69
CA SER A 206 -19.67 15.49 6.08
C SER A 206 -20.27 14.44 7.04
N GLY A 207 -20.39 14.78 8.33
CA GLY A 207 -20.85 13.91 9.40
C GLY A 207 -19.84 12.81 9.77
N LEU A 208 -18.56 12.99 9.45
CA LEU A 208 -17.50 12.04 9.75
C LEU A 208 -17.15 11.96 11.24
N GLY A 209 -17.44 13.01 12.01
CA GLY A 209 -17.17 13.04 13.44
C GLY A 209 -17.57 14.35 14.08
N GLU A 210 -17.40 14.41 15.40
CA GLU A 210 -17.69 15.56 16.24
C GLU A 210 -16.43 16.01 16.98
N MET A 211 -16.31 17.32 17.21
CA MET A 211 -15.19 17.88 17.97
C MET A 211 -15.37 17.55 19.44
N THR A 212 -14.34 17.00 20.09
CA THR A 212 -14.40 16.72 21.54
C THR A 212 -14.18 17.98 22.38
N GLY A 213 -13.54 19.00 21.78
CA GLY A 213 -13.06 20.19 22.47
C GLY A 213 -11.65 20.05 23.04
N GLU A 214 -11.08 18.84 23.01
CA GLU A 214 -9.69 18.59 23.40
C GLU A 214 -8.72 19.04 22.32
N ILE A 215 -7.58 19.58 22.76
CA ILE A 215 -6.53 20.09 21.89
C ILE A 215 -5.20 19.65 22.48
N SER A 216 -4.34 19.05 21.65
CA SER A 216 -2.95 18.78 22.00
C SER A 216 -2.01 19.66 21.19
N ARG A 217 -0.82 19.90 21.75
CA ARG A 217 0.22 20.71 21.14
C ARG A 217 1.50 19.90 21.01
N ASN A 218 1.97 19.75 19.78
CA ASN A 218 3.29 19.18 19.51
C ASN A 218 4.13 20.19 18.74
N GLY A 219 5.21 20.66 19.37
CA GLY A 219 6.04 21.76 18.87
C GLY A 219 5.25 23.08 18.76
N TYR A 220 5.18 23.62 17.53
CA TYR A 220 4.46 24.86 17.20
C TYR A 220 3.05 24.62 16.66
N CYS A 221 2.64 23.36 16.51
CA CYS A 221 1.35 22.99 15.94
C CYS A 221 0.37 22.57 17.03
N THR A 222 -0.91 22.89 16.83
CA THR A 222 -2.02 22.46 17.67
C THR A 222 -2.93 21.55 16.88
N TYR A 223 -3.36 20.45 17.48
CA TYR A 223 -4.20 19.44 16.84
C TYR A 223 -5.46 19.25 17.66
N GLU A 224 -6.60 19.41 17.02
CA GLU A 224 -7.92 19.21 17.60
C GLU A 224 -8.28 17.71 17.56
N MET A 225 -8.77 17.21 18.69
CA MET A 225 -9.27 15.84 18.76
C MET A 225 -10.71 15.76 18.23
N VAL A 226 -10.95 14.74 17.42
CA VAL A 226 -12.26 14.40 16.87
C VAL A 226 -12.66 13.01 17.35
N HIS A 227 -13.90 12.88 17.78
CA HIS A 227 -14.56 11.60 17.92
C HIS A 227 -15.23 11.25 16.60
N PHE A 228 -14.63 10.31 15.85
CA PHE A 228 -15.12 9.91 14.54
C PHE A 228 -16.36 9.02 14.68
N ASN A 229 -17.29 9.15 13.74
CA ASN A 229 -18.53 8.37 13.71
C ASN A 229 -18.25 6.94 13.21
N PRO A 230 -18.36 5.90 14.06
CA PRO A 230 -18.00 4.54 13.69
C PRO A 230 -18.80 4.00 12.51
N GLU A 231 -20.09 4.32 12.43
CA GLU A 231 -20.98 3.85 11.36
C GLU A 231 -20.60 4.48 10.02
N ARG A 232 -20.10 5.72 10.02
CA ARG A 232 -19.54 6.35 8.81
C ARG A 232 -18.22 5.72 8.41
N LEU A 233 -17.33 5.44 9.36
CA LEU A 233 -16.05 4.79 9.07
C LEU A 233 -16.28 3.39 8.45
N LYS A 234 -17.16 2.58 9.06
CA LYS A 234 -17.60 1.28 8.53
C LYS A 234 -18.28 1.40 7.17
N TYR A 235 -19.06 2.45 6.94
CA TYR A 235 -19.69 2.68 5.65
C TYR A 235 -18.63 2.85 4.55
N PHE A 236 -17.58 3.66 4.78
CA PHE A 236 -16.55 3.94 3.79
C PHE A 236 -15.55 2.80 3.61
N ASP A 237 -15.10 2.19 4.71
CA ASP A 237 -14.09 1.11 4.69
C ASP A 237 -14.40 0.07 5.79
N PRO A 238 -15.34 -0.86 5.54
CA PRO A 238 -15.77 -1.84 6.54
C PRO A 238 -14.65 -2.82 6.93
N GLU A 239 -13.77 -3.15 5.98
CA GLU A 239 -12.64 -4.05 6.22
C GLU A 239 -11.55 -3.35 7.03
N GLY A 240 -11.17 -2.13 6.64
CA GLY A 240 -10.21 -1.30 7.35
C GLY A 240 -10.64 -1.01 8.78
N TYR A 241 -11.92 -0.69 8.98
CA TYR A 241 -12.47 -0.48 10.32
C TYR A 241 -12.36 -1.74 11.19
N ARG A 242 -12.67 -2.93 10.65
CA ARG A 242 -12.55 -4.19 11.41
C ARG A 242 -11.11 -4.50 11.81
N ARG A 243 -10.15 -4.24 10.91
CA ARG A 243 -8.71 -4.38 11.21
C ARG A 243 -8.28 -3.39 12.29
N TYR A 244 -8.74 -2.14 12.20
CA TYR A 244 -8.52 -1.12 13.22
C TYR A 244 -9.06 -1.58 14.58
N GLU A 245 -10.32 -2.03 14.66
CA GLU A 245 -10.91 -2.52 15.92
C GLU A 245 -10.10 -3.65 16.53
N THR A 246 -9.68 -4.62 15.72
CA THR A 246 -8.86 -5.76 16.17
C THR A 246 -7.52 -5.27 16.73
N ASN A 247 -6.83 -4.37 16.01
CA ASN A 247 -5.55 -3.82 16.43
C ASN A 247 -5.67 -3.00 17.73
N TYR A 248 -6.68 -2.14 17.83
CA TYR A 248 -6.98 -1.35 19.02
C TYR A 248 -7.22 -2.26 20.23
N GLU A 249 -8.03 -3.31 20.07
CA GLU A 249 -8.27 -4.29 21.13
C GLU A 249 -7.00 -5.04 21.53
N GLU A 250 -6.19 -5.50 20.58
CA GLU A 250 -4.97 -6.26 20.89
C GLU A 250 -3.96 -5.44 21.71
N ILE A 251 -3.75 -4.17 21.31
CA ILE A 251 -2.83 -3.25 21.99
C ILE A 251 -3.36 -2.87 23.38
N HIS A 252 -4.66 -2.64 23.54
CA HIS A 252 -5.22 -2.15 24.80
C HIS A 252 -5.75 -3.26 25.73
N ARG A 253 -5.88 -4.52 25.27
CA ARG A 253 -6.18 -5.69 26.12
C ARG A 253 -5.00 -6.11 27.00
N THR A 254 -3.80 -5.60 26.73
CA THR A 254 -2.57 -5.88 27.51
C THR A 254 -2.16 -4.76 28.48
N ALA A 255 -2.99 -3.73 28.66
CA ALA A 255 -2.76 -2.63 29.61
C ALA A 255 -3.52 -2.80 30.93
#